data_AF-A0ABC8T2V4-F1
#
_entry.id   AF-A0ABC8T2V4-F1
#
_cell.length_a   1.000
_cell.length_b   1.000
_cell.length_c   1.000
_cell.angle_alpha   90.00
_cell.angle_beta   90.00
_cell.angle_gamma   90.00
#
_symmetry.space_group_name_H-M   'P 1'
#
loop_
_entity.id
_entity.type
_entity.pdbx_description
1 polymer ?
#
loop_
_entity_poly.entity_id
_entity_poly.type
_entity_poly.pdbx_seq_one_letter_code
_entity_poly.pdbx_strand_id
1 'polypeptide(L)'
;MGLQDVSSQIMSFSQHGPRAVCILSANGAISNVTLRQANTSGGTATYEGRFDILSLSGSFLLSEVGGQRSRTGGLSVSLAGPDGRVLGGCVAGLLTAASPVQVIVGSFIADGRKESKHVNQMEPLSAPPILNPGSGATGASSPPSHGTLSESSGGPGSPLNQSAGVYNGTNLQGMSGMPWK
;
A
#
# COMPACT_ATOMS: atom_id res chain seq x y z
N MET A 1 11.10 21.11 -23.58
CA MET A 1 11.05 19.69 -23.16
C MET A 1 10.74 19.66 -21.68
N GLY A 2 9.71 18.92 -21.25
CA GLY A 2 9.43 18.73 -19.82
C GLY A 2 10.49 17.84 -19.18
N LEU A 3 10.81 18.10 -17.91
CA LEU A 3 11.68 17.22 -17.13
C LEU A 3 10.95 15.89 -16.88
N GLN A 4 11.68 14.78 -16.86
CA GLN A 4 11.12 13.42 -16.75
C GLN A 4 10.84 13.05 -15.29
N ASP A 5 9.63 12.57 -14.98
CA ASP A 5 9.33 11.97 -13.67
C ASP A 5 9.72 10.49 -13.64
N VAL A 6 10.74 10.18 -12.85
CA VAL A 6 11.30 8.84 -12.70
C VAL A 6 10.28 7.89 -12.06
N SER A 7 9.46 8.38 -11.12
CA SER A 7 8.48 7.56 -10.41
C SER A 7 7.36 7.09 -11.35
N SER A 8 6.86 8.00 -12.19
CA SER A 8 5.86 7.72 -13.23
C SER A 8 6.39 6.75 -14.29
N GLN A 9 7.66 6.90 -14.69
CA GLN A 9 8.28 6.01 -15.67
C GLN A 9 8.53 4.60 -15.13
N ILE A 10 8.96 4.45 -13.87
CA ILE A 10 9.01 3.14 -13.19
C ILE A 10 7.61 2.53 -13.13
N MET A 11 6.61 3.36 -12.82
CA MET A 11 5.24 2.96 -12.70
C MET A 11 4.68 2.42 -14.03
N SER A 12 5.00 3.01 -15.17
CA SER A 12 4.50 2.52 -16.46
C SER A 12 4.95 1.08 -16.78
N PHE A 13 6.13 0.64 -16.33
CA PHE A 13 6.60 -0.73 -16.57
C PHE A 13 5.69 -1.81 -15.96
N SER A 14 5.04 -1.51 -14.84
CA SER A 14 4.09 -2.46 -14.23
C SER A 14 2.75 -2.53 -14.98
N GLN A 15 2.50 -1.65 -15.95
CA GLN A 15 1.23 -1.62 -16.69
C GLN A 15 1.17 -2.68 -17.80
N HIS A 16 2.32 -3.23 -18.21
CA HIS A 16 2.44 -4.27 -19.24
C HIS A 16 2.04 -5.67 -18.73
N GLY A 17 0.78 -5.81 -18.29
CA GLY A 17 0.21 -7.04 -17.72
C GLY A 17 0.18 -7.02 -16.17
N PRO A 18 -0.11 -8.17 -15.53
CA PRO A 18 -0.15 -8.30 -14.06
C PRO A 18 1.28 -8.39 -13.51
N ARG A 19 2.06 -7.31 -13.66
CA ARG A 19 3.47 -7.29 -13.28
C ARG A 19 3.67 -6.63 -11.93
N ALA A 20 4.37 -7.36 -11.06
CA ALA A 20 5.09 -6.79 -9.93
C ALA A 20 6.44 -6.23 -10.42
N VAL A 21 6.84 -5.10 -9.84
CA VAL A 21 8.08 -4.39 -10.18
C VAL A 21 8.84 -4.10 -8.89
N CYS A 22 10.14 -4.39 -8.84
CA CYS A 22 11.03 -3.94 -7.77
C CYS A 22 12.24 -3.20 -8.33
N ILE A 23 12.70 -2.19 -7.61
CA ILE A 23 13.92 -1.45 -7.97
C ILE A 23 15.13 -2.18 -7.40
N LEU A 24 16.05 -2.56 -8.28
CA LEU A 24 17.31 -3.21 -7.91
C LEU A 24 18.41 -2.18 -7.69
N SER A 25 18.45 -1.15 -8.55
CA SER A 25 19.35 -0.01 -8.40
C SER A 25 18.89 1.17 -9.26
N ALA A 26 19.45 2.35 -8.97
CA ALA A 26 19.36 3.51 -9.85
C ALA A 26 20.62 4.37 -9.74
N ASN A 27 20.94 5.06 -10.83
CA ASN A 27 22.04 6.02 -10.92
C ASN A 27 21.60 7.24 -11.74
N GLY A 28 22.08 8.42 -11.35
CA GLY A 28 21.74 9.70 -11.97
C GLY A 28 21.53 10.79 -10.93
N ALA A 29 20.85 11.88 -11.34
CA ALA A 29 20.56 13.01 -10.46
C ALA A 29 19.10 13.46 -10.57
N ILE A 30 18.56 13.96 -9.47
CA ILE A 30 17.19 14.47 -9.28
C ILE A 30 17.21 15.99 -9.10
N SER A 31 16.24 16.69 -9.68
CA SER A 31 16.09 18.15 -9.62
C SER A 31 15.01 18.61 -8.63
N ASN A 32 14.00 17.77 -8.42
CA ASN A 32 12.86 18.04 -7.55
C ASN A 32 12.34 16.70 -6.96
N VAL A 33 12.15 16.66 -5.65
CA VAL A 33 11.58 15.50 -4.95
C VAL A 33 10.60 15.91 -3.86
N THR A 34 9.47 15.23 -3.77
CA THR A 34 8.54 15.35 -2.63
C THR A 34 8.64 14.14 -1.72
N LEU A 35 9.03 14.36 -0.46
CA LEU A 35 9.20 13.32 0.56
C LEU A 35 8.14 13.42 1.66
N ARG A 36 7.78 12.28 2.28
CA ARG A 36 6.97 12.27 3.51
C ARG A 36 7.82 12.74 4.69
N GLN A 37 7.28 13.66 5.48
CA GLN A 37 7.92 14.10 6.72
C GLN A 37 7.65 13.08 7.82
N ALA A 38 8.71 12.65 8.52
CA ALA A 38 8.58 11.67 9.61
C ALA A 38 7.90 12.23 10.88
N ASN A 39 7.81 13.56 11.01
CA ASN A 39 7.49 14.23 12.27
C ASN A 39 6.14 14.96 12.23
N THR A 40 5.35 14.79 11.18
CA THR A 40 4.07 15.45 10.99
C THR A 40 2.99 14.40 10.74
N SER A 41 1.73 14.74 11.03
CA SER A 41 0.56 13.87 10.83
C SER A 41 0.23 13.68 9.34
N GLY A 42 1.20 13.17 8.56
CA GLY A 42 1.08 12.92 7.12
C GLY A 42 1.52 14.06 6.20
N GLY A 43 2.28 15.03 6.70
CA GLY A 43 2.79 16.14 5.88
C GLY A 43 3.87 15.70 4.89
N THR A 44 4.01 16.45 3.81
CA THR A 44 5.07 16.27 2.80
C THR A 44 5.93 17.51 2.69
N ALA A 45 7.16 17.33 2.25
CA ALA A 45 8.09 18.42 1.93
C ALA A 45 8.63 18.22 0.52
N THR A 46 8.67 19.31 -0.25
CA THR A 46 9.28 19.33 -1.58
C THR A 46 10.64 20.00 -1.51
N TYR A 47 11.65 19.34 -2.07
CA TYR A 47 13.02 19.80 -2.14
C TYR A 47 13.41 20.01 -3.59
N GLU A 48 13.94 21.19 -3.90
CA GLU A 48 14.42 21.57 -5.22
C GLU A 48 15.92 21.84 -5.19
N GLY A 49 16.61 21.43 -6.24
CA GLY A 49 18.06 21.48 -6.34
C GLY A 49 18.59 20.27 -7.08
N ARG A 50 19.87 20.27 -7.43
CA ARG A 50 20.50 19.12 -8.08
C ARG A 50 21.05 18.17 -7.02
N PHE A 51 20.48 16.97 -6.94
CA PHE A 51 20.90 15.96 -5.97
C PHE A 51 21.31 14.66 -6.68
N ASP A 52 22.46 14.11 -6.34
CA ASP A 52 22.90 12.81 -6.88
C ASP A 52 22.18 11.66 -6.15
N ILE A 53 21.76 10.65 -6.91
CA ILE A 53 21.07 9.48 -6.35
C ILE A 53 22.10 8.59 -5.65
N LEU A 54 21.98 8.45 -4.33
CA LEU A 54 22.77 7.47 -3.57
C LEU A 54 22.08 6.11 -3.55
N SER A 55 20.76 6.12 -3.39
CA SER A 55 19.94 4.91 -3.46
C SER A 55 18.50 5.26 -3.86
N LEU A 56 17.92 4.44 -4.73
CA LEU A 56 16.48 4.39 -5.00
C LEU A 56 16.04 2.95 -4.76
N SER A 57 15.05 2.76 -3.91
CA SER A 57 14.49 1.45 -3.60
C SER A 57 12.97 1.50 -3.58
N GLY A 58 12.35 0.33 -3.65
CA GLY A 58 10.91 0.20 -3.57
C GLY A 58 10.36 -0.81 -4.56
N SER A 59 9.05 -0.95 -4.52
CA SER A 59 8.32 -1.90 -5.35
C SER A 59 6.92 -1.42 -5.62
N PHE A 60 6.35 -1.88 -6.72
CA PHE A 60 4.96 -1.70 -7.06
C PHE A 60 4.32 -3.04 -7.36
N LEU A 61 3.15 -3.25 -6.77
CA LEU A 61 2.29 -4.39 -7.06
C LEU A 61 1.01 -3.88 -7.69
N LEU A 62 0.61 -4.54 -8.75
CA LEU A 62 -0.63 -4.29 -9.44
C LEU A 62 -1.58 -5.45 -9.14
N SER A 63 -2.73 -5.13 -8.55
CA SER A 63 -3.74 -6.13 -8.20
C SER A 63 -5.04 -5.77 -8.90
N GLU A 64 -5.62 -6.73 -9.61
CA GLU A 64 -6.94 -6.62 -10.20
C GLU A 64 -7.90 -7.52 -9.42
N VAL A 65 -8.87 -6.91 -8.74
CA VAL A 65 -9.89 -7.62 -7.96
C VAL A 65 -11.25 -7.13 -8.44
N GLY A 66 -12.10 -8.05 -8.91
CA GLY A 66 -13.46 -7.70 -9.36
C GLY A 66 -13.52 -6.68 -10.51
N GLY A 67 -12.51 -6.66 -11.40
CA GLY A 67 -12.39 -5.67 -12.48
C GLY A 67 -11.90 -4.28 -12.04
N GLN A 68 -11.61 -4.09 -10.75
CA GLN A 68 -10.96 -2.88 -10.24
C GLN A 68 -9.46 -3.09 -10.15
N ARG A 69 -8.70 -2.24 -10.85
CA ARG A 69 -7.24 -2.24 -10.85
C ARG A 69 -6.73 -1.31 -9.75
N SER A 70 -6.16 -1.91 -8.71
CA SER A 70 -5.53 -1.19 -7.59
C SER A 70 -4.02 -1.35 -7.65
N ARG A 71 -3.31 -0.37 -7.11
CA ARG A 71 -1.85 -0.39 -7.02
C ARG A 71 -1.42 -0.16 -5.59
N THR A 72 -0.49 -0.98 -5.13
CA THR A 72 0.15 -0.85 -3.82
C THR A 72 1.67 -0.76 -3.97
N GLY A 73 2.32 -0.27 -2.92
CA GLY A 73 3.77 -0.07 -2.89
C GLY A 73 4.16 1.41 -2.95
N GLY A 74 5.42 1.66 -3.27
CA GLY A 74 6.00 3.00 -3.24
C GLY A 74 7.51 2.98 -3.44
N LEU A 75 8.09 4.16 -3.49
CA LEU A 75 9.53 4.38 -3.63
C LEU A 75 10.08 5.09 -2.40
N SER A 76 11.34 4.81 -2.09
CA SER A 76 12.14 5.53 -1.11
C SER A 76 13.47 5.92 -1.74
N VAL A 77 14.00 7.08 -1.35
CA VAL A 77 15.25 7.61 -1.88
C VAL A 77 16.18 8.07 -0.78
N SER A 78 17.48 8.05 -1.08
CA SER A 78 18.50 8.85 -0.41
C SER A 78 19.29 9.60 -1.48
N LEU A 79 19.39 10.91 -1.33
CA LEU A 79 19.98 11.82 -2.31
C LEU A 79 21.03 12.71 -1.64
N ALA A 80 22.16 12.94 -2.32
CA ALA A 80 23.22 13.82 -1.85
C ALA A 80 23.13 15.19 -2.53
N GLY A 81 23.14 16.26 -1.72
CA GLY A 81 23.32 17.62 -2.20
C GLY A 81 24.79 17.95 -2.49
N PRO A 82 25.05 19.03 -3.24
CA PRO A 82 26.42 19.48 -3.54
C PRO A 82 27.18 19.96 -2.30
N ASP A 83 26.48 20.24 -1.20
CA ASP A 83 27.04 20.58 0.11
C ASP A 83 27.39 19.35 0.97
N GLY A 84 27.25 18.14 0.42
CA GLY A 84 27.51 16.88 1.10
C GLY A 84 26.42 16.43 2.06
N ARG A 85 25.30 17.17 2.18
CA ARG A 85 24.17 16.76 3.00
C ARG A 85 23.34 15.71 2.29
N VAL A 86 22.79 14.77 3.06
CA VAL A 86 21.91 13.71 2.54
C VAL A 86 20.48 13.98 2.97
N LEU A 87 19.56 13.90 2.01
CA LEU A 87 18.12 13.91 2.23
C LEU A 87 17.53 12.57 1.80
N GLY A 88 16.51 12.09 2.50
CA GLY A 88 15.92 10.80 2.18
C GLY A 88 14.58 10.55 2.84
N GLY A 89 13.88 9.54 2.33
CA GLY A 89 12.56 9.14 2.80
C GLY A 89 11.65 8.60 1.71
N CYS A 90 10.42 8.31 2.08
CA CYS A 90 9.39 7.84 1.16
C CYS A 90 9.00 8.96 0.19
N VAL A 91 9.03 8.66 -1.11
CA VAL A 91 8.53 9.54 -2.16
C VAL A 91 7.00 9.62 -2.06
N ALA A 92 6.47 10.84 -2.03
CA ALA A 92 5.04 11.12 -1.90
C ALA A 92 4.49 12.02 -3.02
N GLY A 93 5.32 12.36 -4.00
CA GLY A 93 4.95 13.19 -5.13
C GLY A 93 5.99 13.06 -6.24
N LEU A 94 6.36 14.20 -6.83
CA LEU A 94 7.29 14.26 -7.95
C LEU A 94 8.66 13.66 -7.58
N LEU A 95 9.29 12.99 -8.54
CA LEU A 95 10.69 12.56 -8.52
C LEU A 95 11.31 12.90 -9.88
N THR A 96 11.62 14.18 -10.05
CA THR A 96 11.97 14.75 -11.35
C THR A 96 13.47 14.60 -11.62
N ALA A 97 13.84 14.08 -12.78
CA ALA A 97 15.23 13.91 -13.19
C ALA A 97 15.91 15.27 -13.48
N ALA A 98 17.16 15.42 -13.03
CA ALA A 98 18.07 16.52 -13.43
C ALA A 98 19.02 16.12 -14.57
N SER A 99 19.16 14.82 -14.82
CA SER A 99 20.04 14.21 -15.82
C SER A 99 19.46 12.86 -16.25
N PRO A 100 20.00 12.18 -17.28
CA PRO A 100 19.58 10.81 -17.58
C PRO A 100 19.69 9.92 -16.33
N VAL A 101 18.57 9.33 -15.91
CA VAL A 101 18.51 8.40 -14.78
C VAL A 101 18.42 6.98 -15.32
N GLN A 102 19.39 6.14 -14.96
CA GLN A 102 19.38 4.73 -15.25
C GLN A 102 18.75 3.99 -14.07
N VAL A 103 17.80 3.11 -14.33
CA VAL A 103 17.13 2.31 -13.30
C VAL A 103 17.16 0.84 -13.73
N ILE A 104 17.62 -0.04 -12.85
CA ILE A 104 17.54 -1.49 -13.04
C ILE A 104 16.33 -2.00 -12.28
N VAL A 105 15.46 -2.70 -13.01
CA VAL A 105 14.16 -3.15 -12.49
C VAL A 105 14.05 -4.66 -12.59
N GLY A 106 13.65 -5.30 -11.48
CA GLY A 106 13.15 -6.67 -11.49
C GLY A 106 11.66 -6.66 -11.83
N SER A 107 11.22 -7.48 -12.79
CA SER A 107 9.81 -7.64 -13.14
C SER A 107 9.38 -9.09 -12.97
N PHE A 108 8.27 -9.28 -12.25
CA PHE A 108 7.70 -10.60 -11.96
C PHE A 108 6.24 -10.61 -12.39
N ILE A 109 5.79 -11.74 -12.92
CA ILE A 109 4.37 -11.95 -13.17
C ILE A 109 3.74 -12.31 -11.83
N ALA A 110 2.83 -11.46 -11.35
CA ALA A 110 2.08 -11.72 -10.14
C ALA A 110 0.81 -12.46 -10.55
N ASP A 111 0.80 -13.79 -10.42
CA ASP A 111 -0.42 -14.56 -10.60
C ASP A 111 -1.42 -14.15 -9.51
N GLY A 112 -2.56 -13.60 -9.94
CA GLY A 112 -3.62 -13.18 -9.04
C GLY A 112 -4.03 -14.37 -8.18
N ARG A 113 -3.86 -14.25 -6.86
CA ARG A 113 -4.46 -15.20 -5.91
C ARG A 113 -5.94 -15.34 -6.28
N LYS A 114 -6.36 -16.55 -6.68
CA LYS A 114 -7.78 -16.83 -6.87
C LYS A 114 -8.46 -16.60 -5.53
N GLU A 115 -9.44 -15.70 -5.53
CA GLU A 115 -10.37 -15.54 -4.43
C GLU A 115 -11.02 -16.90 -4.16
N SER A 116 -10.83 -17.42 -2.95
CA SER A 116 -11.46 -18.66 -2.53
C SER A 116 -12.97 -18.46 -2.60
N LYS A 117 -13.63 -19.08 -3.59
CA LYS A 117 -15.08 -19.18 -3.62
C LYS A 117 -15.50 -19.81 -2.29
N HIS A 118 -16.24 -19.05 -1.48
CA HIS A 118 -16.97 -19.60 -0.35
C HIS A 118 -18.04 -20.54 -0.92
N VAL A 119 -17.68 -21.82 -1.07
CA VAL A 119 -18.66 -22.90 -1.27
C VAL A 119 -19.30 -23.11 0.10
N ASN A 120 -20.49 -22.57 0.27
CA ASN A 120 -21.52 -23.21 1.09
C ASN A 120 -22.77 -23.29 0.23
N GLN A 121 -22.81 -24.32 -0.61
CA GLN A 121 -24.07 -24.94 -1.01
C GLN A 121 -24.59 -25.71 0.21
N MET A 122 -25.81 -25.39 0.64
CA MET A 122 -26.66 -26.38 1.29
C MET A 122 -28.11 -26.08 0.94
N GLU A 123 -28.57 -26.68 -0.16
CA GLU A 123 -29.97 -27.10 -0.34
C GLU A 123 -29.89 -28.62 -0.53
N PRO A 124 -30.69 -29.43 0.19
CA PRO A 124 -32.01 -29.78 -0.35
C PRO A 124 -33.07 -30.05 0.75
N LEU A 125 -34.36 -29.98 0.40
CA LEU A 125 -35.34 -31.08 0.55
C LEU A 125 -36.79 -30.59 0.35
N SER A 126 -37.48 -31.34 -0.51
CA SER A 126 -38.84 -31.16 -1.03
C SER A 126 -39.96 -31.43 -0.01
N ALA A 127 -41.10 -30.72 -0.13
CA ALA A 127 -42.44 -31.16 0.30
C ALA A 127 -43.56 -30.21 -0.24
N PRO A 128 -44.83 -30.66 -0.38
CA PRO A 128 -45.74 -30.40 -1.53
C PRO A 128 -46.73 -29.23 -1.39
N PRO A 129 -47.48 -28.85 -2.46
CA PRO A 129 -48.37 -27.68 -2.42
C PRO A 129 -49.74 -28.02 -1.82
N ILE A 130 -50.25 -27.14 -0.96
CA ILE A 130 -51.65 -27.15 -0.53
C ILE A 130 -52.38 -26.02 -1.25
N LEU A 131 -53.34 -26.42 -2.09
CA LEU A 131 -54.34 -25.57 -2.71
C LEU A 131 -55.36 -25.14 -1.65
N ASN A 132 -55.76 -23.86 -1.63
CA ASN A 132 -57.18 -23.49 -1.63
C ASN A 132 -57.45 -21.98 -1.81
N PRO A 133 -58.69 -21.62 -2.24
CA PRO A 133 -58.97 -20.40 -3.00
C PRO A 133 -59.83 -19.36 -2.25
N GLY A 134 -59.79 -18.11 -2.74
CA GLY A 134 -60.99 -17.26 -2.80
C GLY A 134 -60.90 -15.87 -2.17
N SER A 135 -61.37 -14.87 -2.94
CA SER A 135 -61.86 -13.53 -2.54
C SER A 135 -60.80 -12.55 -1.99
N GLY A 136 -60.65 -11.29 -2.39
CA GLY A 136 -61.47 -10.36 -3.15
C GLY A 136 -61.14 -8.93 -2.65
N ALA A 137 -60.87 -8.01 -3.60
CA ALA A 137 -61.01 -6.55 -3.53
C ALA A 137 -60.24 -5.66 -2.49
N THR A 138 -59.60 -4.63 -3.08
CA THR A 138 -59.40 -3.23 -2.61
C THR A 138 -58.39 -2.89 -1.50
N GLY A 139 -57.62 -1.82 -1.75
CA GLY A 139 -57.29 -0.82 -0.73
C GLY A 139 -55.80 -0.56 -0.50
N ALA A 140 -55.33 0.63 -0.90
CA ALA A 140 -54.03 1.19 -0.56
C ALA A 140 -53.95 1.60 0.93
N SER A 141 -52.76 1.52 1.55
CA SER A 141 -52.10 2.59 2.35
C SER A 141 -51.07 2.06 3.36
N SER A 142 -49.87 2.64 3.27
CA SER A 142 -48.85 3.00 4.29
C SER A 142 -48.31 2.02 5.38
N PRO A 143 -47.02 2.16 5.77
CA PRO A 143 -46.34 1.29 6.73
C PRO A 143 -46.37 1.84 8.17
N PRO A 144 -46.04 1.03 9.20
CA PRO A 144 -45.60 1.55 10.48
C PRO A 144 -44.11 1.29 10.75
N SER A 145 -43.44 2.38 11.13
CA SER A 145 -42.10 2.46 11.68
C SER A 145 -42.06 2.06 13.16
N HIS A 146 -40.83 1.91 13.67
CA HIS A 146 -40.38 1.98 15.06
C HIS A 146 -40.40 0.71 15.94
N GLY A 147 -39.19 0.36 16.39
CA GLY A 147 -38.92 -0.57 17.49
C GLY A 147 -37.44 -0.53 17.85
N THR A 148 -37.06 0.39 18.73
CA THR A 148 -35.73 0.54 19.32
C THR A 148 -35.50 -0.51 20.39
N LEU A 149 -34.42 -1.29 20.36
CA LEU A 149 -33.88 -1.92 21.56
C LEU A 149 -32.35 -1.97 21.50
N SER A 150 -31.73 -1.11 22.31
CA SER A 150 -30.35 -1.23 22.74
C SER A 150 -30.26 -2.35 23.77
N GLU A 151 -29.35 -3.30 23.59
CA GLU A 151 -28.91 -4.17 24.68
C GLU A 151 -27.39 -4.18 24.73
N SER A 152 -26.90 -3.50 25.78
CA SER A 152 -25.55 -3.60 26.32
C SER A 152 -25.47 -4.88 27.14
N SER A 153 -24.38 -5.63 27.00
CA SER A 153 -23.99 -6.65 27.98
C SER A 153 -22.47 -6.76 27.98
N GLY A 154 -21.89 -6.52 29.16
CA GLY A 154 -20.47 -6.33 29.36
C GLY A 154 -19.68 -7.59 29.75
N GLY A 155 -18.36 -7.41 29.67
CA GLY A 155 -17.34 -8.12 30.44
C GLY A 155 -16.49 -9.13 29.63
N PRO A 156 -15.24 -9.44 30.06
CA PRO A 156 -14.36 -8.81 31.05
C PRO A 156 -12.99 -8.39 30.45
N GLY A 157 -12.15 -7.77 31.29
CA GLY A 157 -11.00 -6.96 30.90
C GLY A 157 -9.64 -7.63 30.64
N SER A 158 -8.79 -6.80 30.03
CA SER A 158 -7.33 -6.63 30.20
C SER A 158 -6.37 -7.57 29.42
N PRO A 159 -5.13 -7.13 29.09
CA PRO A 159 -4.40 -6.02 29.72
C PRO A 159 -3.74 -4.95 28.83
N LEU A 160 -3.47 -3.87 29.56
CA LEU A 160 -2.66 -2.68 29.36
C LEU A 160 -1.22 -2.99 28.90
N ASN A 161 -0.80 -2.45 27.75
CA ASN A 161 0.59 -2.41 27.35
C ASN A 161 1.28 -1.19 27.98
N GLN A 162 1.79 -1.37 29.19
CA GLN A 162 2.83 -0.52 29.76
C GLN A 162 4.09 -1.35 29.92
N SER A 163 5.08 -1.07 29.08
CA SER A 163 6.47 -1.43 29.34
C SER A 163 7.34 -0.27 28.86
N ALA A 164 7.54 0.69 29.76
CA ALA A 164 8.76 1.48 29.78
C ALA A 164 9.93 0.52 30.02
N GLY A 165 10.69 0.24 28.97
CA GLY A 165 11.93 -0.53 29.02
C GLY A 165 13.10 0.37 28.65
N VAL A 166 13.79 0.85 29.67
CA VAL A 166 15.11 1.48 29.56
C VAL A 166 16.11 0.42 29.12
N TYR A 167 16.71 0.55 27.94
CA TYR A 167 17.90 -0.22 27.57
C TYR A 167 19.13 0.67 27.76
N ASN A 168 19.81 0.43 28.88
CA ASN A 168 21.15 0.91 29.16
C ASN A 168 22.03 -0.34 29.26
N GLY A 169 23.15 -0.40 28.52
CA GLY A 169 24.13 -1.48 28.69
C GLY A 169 24.80 -1.99 27.42
N THR A 170 25.89 -1.30 27.03
CA THR A 170 27.15 -1.85 26.51
C THR A 170 27.21 -3.35 26.14
N ASN A 171 27.30 -3.65 24.84
CA ASN A 171 28.18 -4.71 24.35
C ASN A 171 28.59 -4.45 22.89
N LEU A 172 29.74 -3.81 22.71
CA LEU A 172 30.49 -3.73 21.46
C LEU A 172 31.46 -4.91 21.45
N GLN A 173 31.06 -6.06 20.90
CA GLN A 173 32.03 -7.04 20.40
C GLN A 173 31.34 -8.11 19.56
N GLY A 174 31.81 -8.29 18.33
CA GLY A 174 31.64 -9.56 17.64
C GLY A 174 31.06 -9.54 16.23
N MET A 175 31.44 -8.60 15.35
CA MET A 175 31.33 -8.82 13.90
C MET A 175 32.51 -8.18 13.14
N SER A 176 33.75 -8.49 13.55
CA SER A 176 34.93 -8.21 12.71
C SER A 176 35.36 -9.49 11.99
N GLY A 177 35.27 -9.50 10.66
CA GLY A 177 36.01 -10.45 9.84
C GLY A 177 35.16 -11.26 8.87
N MET A 178 34.66 -10.62 7.82
CA MET A 178 34.29 -11.35 6.60
C MET A 178 35.30 -10.97 5.51
N PRO A 179 36.22 -11.87 5.13
CA PRO A 179 37.09 -11.64 3.98
C PRO A 179 36.24 -11.84 2.73
N TRP A 180 36.00 -10.76 1.99
CA TRP A 180 35.50 -10.85 0.63
C TRP A 180 36.63 -11.43 -0.24
N LYS A 181 36.28 -12.35 -1.13
CA LYS A 181 37.18 -12.97 -2.10
C LYS A 181 36.62 -12.69 -3.49
#